data_AF-A0A3B9HGL8-F1
#
_entry.id   AF-A0A3B9HGL8-F1
#
_cell.length_a   1.000
_cell.length_b   1.000
_cell.length_c   1.000
_cell.angle_alpha   90.00
_cell.angle_beta   90.00
_cell.angle_gamma   90.00
#
_symmetry.space_group_name_H-M   'P 1'
#
loop_
_entity.id
_entity.type
_entity.pdbx_description
1 polymer ?
#
loop_
_entity_poly.entity_id
_entity_poly.type
_entity_poly.pdbx_seq_one_letter_code
_entity_poly.pdbx_strand_id
1 'polypeptide(L)'
;QEDDLTIGFHIEESILARKYYGYGLPGDQFDRENVFDQIESRIKQVTSDPVIIVHMTATVETIEKRMSELSETPAHSNSPITVEDIPEIMSEYERVVHKATIGPVVQIDTSIDSTQQTLKRLIKLLEPHFTKNDRARIENHKRQISV
;
A
#
# COMPACT_ATOMS: atom_id res chain seq x y z
N GLN A 1 10.21 -15.41 -9.20
CA GLN A 1 10.53 -14.27 -8.33
C GLN A 1 10.05 -14.66 -6.93
N GLU A 2 10.92 -14.67 -5.93
CA GLU A 2 10.57 -15.17 -4.58
C GLU A 2 9.86 -14.10 -3.74
N ASP A 3 10.23 -12.83 -3.89
CA ASP A 3 9.61 -11.71 -3.18
C ASP A 3 8.90 -10.78 -4.17
N ASP A 4 7.68 -10.38 -3.87
CA ASP A 4 6.90 -9.44 -4.67
C ASP A 4 6.56 -8.17 -3.89
N LEU A 5 6.65 -7.02 -4.55
CA LEU A 5 6.21 -5.73 -4.04
C LEU A 5 5.24 -5.13 -5.04
N THR A 6 3.99 -4.96 -4.61
CA THR A 6 2.96 -4.31 -5.40
C THR A 6 2.46 -3.07 -4.66
N ILE A 7 2.23 -1.96 -5.38
CA ILE A 7 1.71 -0.69 -4.87
C ILE A 7 0.29 -0.50 -5.40
N GLY A 8 -0.64 -0.08 -4.53
CA GLY A 8 -2.02 0.26 -4.90
C GLY A 8 -2.93 -0.95 -5.12
N PHE A 9 -2.61 -1.77 -6.13
CA PHE A 9 -3.34 -2.97 -6.57
C PHE A 9 -4.87 -2.86 -6.45
N HIS A 10 -5.55 -3.89 -5.94
CA HIS A 10 -6.99 -3.94 -5.79
C HIS A 10 -7.54 -2.93 -4.78
N ILE A 11 -6.73 -2.47 -3.82
CA ILE A 11 -7.12 -1.46 -2.84
C ILE A 11 -7.35 -0.12 -3.55
N GLU A 12 -6.34 0.38 -4.26
CA GLU A 12 -6.42 1.67 -4.97
C GLU A 12 -7.43 1.62 -6.12
N GLU A 13 -7.51 0.51 -6.84
CA GLU A 13 -8.53 0.28 -7.87
C GLU A 13 -9.96 0.33 -7.30
N SER A 14 -10.18 -0.06 -6.04
CA SER A 14 -11.50 0.03 -5.42
C SER A 14 -11.93 1.45 -5.05
N ILE A 15 -10.99 2.40 -5.06
CA ILE A 15 -11.18 3.80 -4.69
C ILE A 15 -11.13 4.69 -5.94
N LEU A 16 -9.97 4.74 -6.60
CA LEU A 16 -9.69 5.73 -7.64
C LEU A 16 -10.42 5.43 -8.95
N ALA A 17 -10.55 4.16 -9.34
CA ALA A 17 -11.30 3.76 -10.53
C ALA A 17 -12.73 4.32 -10.51
N ARG A 18 -13.37 4.22 -9.35
CA ARG A 18 -14.76 4.66 -9.15
C ARG A 18 -14.86 6.17 -9.08
N LYS A 19 -13.97 6.81 -8.30
CA LYS A 19 -14.01 8.27 -8.06
C LYS A 19 -13.62 9.09 -9.30
N TYR A 20 -12.56 8.71 -10.00
CA TYR A 20 -11.97 9.54 -11.05
C TYR A 20 -12.20 9.02 -12.47
N TYR A 21 -12.40 7.71 -12.63
CA TYR A 21 -12.51 7.09 -13.95
C TYR A 21 -13.90 6.54 -14.26
N GLY A 22 -14.82 6.58 -13.30
CA GLY A 22 -16.24 6.32 -13.49
C GLY A 22 -16.60 4.88 -13.88
N TYR A 23 -15.75 3.90 -13.55
CA TYR A 23 -16.01 2.49 -13.86
C TYR A 23 -15.93 1.59 -12.63
N GLY A 24 -16.64 0.46 -12.68
CA GLY A 24 -16.68 -0.52 -11.60
C GLY A 24 -17.50 -0.02 -10.41
N LEU A 25 -18.61 0.64 -10.73
CA LEU A 25 -19.61 1.17 -9.82
C LEU A 25 -20.58 0.08 -9.35
N PRO A 26 -21.41 0.35 -8.33
CA PRO A 26 -22.41 -0.60 -7.84
C PRO A 26 -23.32 -1.12 -8.96
N GLY A 27 -23.31 -2.43 -9.16
CA GLY A 27 -24.12 -3.11 -10.19
C GLY A 27 -23.44 -3.29 -11.54
N ASP A 28 -22.24 -2.76 -11.75
CA ASP A 28 -21.44 -3.05 -12.94
C ASP A 28 -21.01 -4.52 -12.98
N GLN A 29 -20.82 -5.07 -14.19
CA GLN A 29 -20.29 -6.43 -14.38
C GLN A 29 -18.95 -6.65 -13.65
N PHE A 30 -18.14 -5.59 -13.54
CA PHE A 30 -16.85 -5.59 -12.85
C PHE A 30 -16.81 -4.54 -11.74
N ASP A 31 -17.87 -4.49 -10.92
CA ASP A 31 -17.91 -3.70 -9.68
C ASP A 31 -16.65 -3.93 -8.84
N ARG A 32 -15.95 -2.85 -8.49
CA ARG A 32 -14.64 -2.94 -7.83
C ARG A 32 -14.73 -3.40 -6.38
N GLU A 33 -15.88 -3.31 -5.73
CA GLU A 33 -16.08 -3.93 -4.42
C GLU A 33 -16.12 -5.46 -4.52
N ASN A 34 -16.70 -5.99 -5.59
CA ASN A 34 -16.76 -7.44 -5.82
C ASN A 34 -15.43 -7.98 -6.37
N VAL A 35 -14.79 -7.24 -7.28
CA VAL A 35 -13.47 -7.59 -7.83
C VAL A 35 -12.42 -7.60 -6.72
N PHE A 36 -12.51 -6.68 -5.76
CA PHE A 36 -11.67 -6.69 -4.56
C PHE A 36 -11.69 -8.05 -3.86
N ASP A 37 -12.88 -8.55 -3.52
CA ASP A 37 -13.05 -9.82 -2.80
C ASP A 37 -12.55 -11.02 -3.62
N GLN A 38 -12.74 -10.98 -4.95
CA GLN A 38 -12.26 -12.01 -5.87
C GLN A 38 -10.72 -12.04 -5.93
N ILE A 39 -10.08 -10.87 -6.01
CA ILE A 39 -8.62 -10.74 -6.02
C ILE A 39 -8.04 -11.29 -4.71
N GLU A 40 -8.58 -10.90 -3.57
CA GLU A 40 -8.09 -11.41 -2.27
C GLU A 40 -8.28 -12.93 -2.13
N SER A 41 -9.42 -13.43 -2.57
CA SER A 41 -9.68 -14.88 -2.62
C SER A 41 -8.65 -15.58 -3.49
N ARG A 42 -8.28 -14.99 -4.63
CA ARG A 42 -7.28 -15.54 -5.53
C ARG A 42 -5.89 -15.52 -4.92
N ILE A 43 -5.48 -14.41 -4.28
CA ILE A 43 -4.20 -14.29 -3.58
C ILE A 43 -4.05 -15.42 -2.56
N LYS A 44 -5.07 -15.64 -1.72
CA LYS A 44 -5.06 -16.72 -0.71
C LYS A 44 -4.95 -18.13 -1.31
N GLN A 45 -5.41 -18.34 -2.54
CA GLN A 45 -5.32 -19.64 -3.21
C GLN A 45 -3.94 -19.91 -3.81
N VAL A 46 -3.23 -18.86 -4.25
CA VAL A 46 -1.97 -19.00 -4.99
C VAL A 46 -0.73 -18.72 -4.16
N THR A 47 -0.89 -17.98 -3.06
CA THR A 47 0.23 -17.57 -2.19
C THR A 47 0.22 -18.40 -0.91
N SER A 48 1.31 -19.14 -0.68
CA SER A 48 1.56 -19.85 0.59
C SER A 48 2.20 -18.97 1.64
N ASP A 49 2.91 -17.93 1.21
CA ASP A 49 3.67 -17.03 2.07
C ASP A 49 2.77 -15.90 2.61
N PRO A 50 3.09 -15.32 3.77
CA PRO A 50 2.31 -14.23 4.33
C PRO A 50 2.29 -13.02 3.38
N VAL A 51 1.10 -12.50 3.08
CA VAL A 51 0.93 -11.23 2.36
C VAL A 51 0.76 -10.12 3.39
N ILE A 52 1.68 -9.17 3.42
CA ILE A 52 1.66 -8.06 4.38
C ILE A 52 1.16 -6.80 3.67
N ILE A 53 0.10 -6.20 4.21
CA ILE A 53 -0.36 -4.89 3.76
C ILE A 53 0.43 -3.83 4.52
N VAL A 54 1.07 -2.91 3.81
CA VAL A 54 1.72 -1.73 4.40
C VAL A 54 0.82 -0.52 4.14
N HIS A 55 0.10 -0.07 5.17
CA HIS A 55 -0.74 1.11 5.11
C HIS A 55 0.07 2.35 5.53
N MET A 56 0.56 3.10 4.54
CA MET A 56 1.30 4.34 4.77
C MET A 56 0.33 5.51 4.97
N THR A 57 0.38 6.15 6.12
CA THR A 57 -0.47 7.31 6.45
C THR A 57 0.36 8.58 6.59
N ALA A 58 -0.30 9.74 6.53
CA ALA A 58 0.26 11.03 6.89
C ALA A 58 -0.88 11.99 7.26
N THR A 59 -0.58 13.11 7.92
CA THR A 59 -1.59 14.16 8.14
C THR A 59 -1.99 14.84 6.82
N VAL A 60 -3.18 15.44 6.80
CA VAL A 60 -3.69 16.19 5.64
C VAL A 60 -2.68 17.27 5.23
N GLU A 61 -2.18 18.05 6.18
CA GLU A 61 -1.24 19.15 5.91
C GLU A 61 0.07 18.63 5.31
N THR A 62 0.50 17.44 5.73
CA THR A 62 1.70 16.81 5.18
C THR A 62 1.48 16.36 3.73
N ILE A 63 0.32 15.80 3.42
CA ILE A 63 -0.03 15.37 2.05
C ILE A 63 -0.16 16.59 1.14
N GLU A 64 -0.88 17.63 1.57
CA GLU A 64 -1.03 18.89 0.83
C GLU A 64 0.33 19.50 0.48
N LYS A 65 1.21 19.59 1.47
CA LYS A 65 2.58 20.08 1.27
C LYS A 65 3.32 19.26 0.22
N ARG A 66 3.27 17.93 0.31
CA ARG A 66 3.93 17.02 -0.66
C ARG A 66 3.35 17.18 -2.06
N MET A 67 2.03 17.28 -2.19
CA MET A 67 1.37 17.51 -3.47
C MET A 67 1.83 18.84 -4.09
N SER A 68 1.92 19.91 -3.29
CA SER A 68 2.44 21.20 -3.76
C SER A 68 3.92 21.15 -4.15
N GLU A 69 4.77 20.47 -3.39
CA GLU A 69 6.20 20.33 -3.70
C GLU A 69 6.44 19.51 -4.98
N LEU A 70 5.51 18.61 -5.30
CA LEU A 70 5.62 17.67 -6.41
C LEU A 70 4.82 18.09 -7.65
N SER A 71 4.00 19.14 -7.61
CA SER A 71 3.05 19.51 -8.68
C SER A 71 3.70 19.65 -10.06
N GLU A 72 4.93 20.17 -10.09
CA GLU A 72 5.68 20.41 -11.32
C GLU A 72 6.54 19.22 -11.76
N THR A 73 6.54 18.12 -11.00
CA THR A 73 7.30 16.93 -11.35
C THR A 73 6.52 16.08 -12.37
N PRO A 74 7.17 15.52 -13.41
CA PRO A 74 6.48 14.67 -14.39
C PRO A 74 5.78 13.45 -13.78
N ALA A 75 6.23 13.00 -12.60
CA ALA A 75 5.65 11.90 -11.87
C ALA A 75 4.28 12.24 -11.25
N HIS A 76 3.98 13.52 -11.03
CA HIS A 76 2.77 13.99 -10.35
C HIS A 76 1.92 14.93 -11.21
N SER A 77 2.36 15.28 -12.43
CA SER A 77 1.64 16.17 -13.33
C SER A 77 0.31 15.62 -13.86
N ASN A 78 0.04 14.32 -13.68
CA ASN A 78 -1.15 13.62 -14.20
C ASN A 78 -2.01 12.98 -13.10
N SER A 79 -1.79 13.34 -11.83
CA SER A 79 -2.64 12.85 -10.74
C SER A 79 -4.04 13.46 -10.86
N PRO A 80 -5.13 12.67 -10.80
CA PRO A 80 -6.48 13.21 -10.78
C PRO A 80 -6.87 13.73 -9.38
N ILE A 81 -6.07 13.43 -8.35
CA ILE A 81 -6.35 13.77 -6.95
C ILE A 81 -6.09 15.25 -6.70
N THR A 82 -7.11 15.95 -6.17
CA THR A 82 -7.00 17.34 -5.73
C THR A 82 -6.77 17.44 -4.21
N VAL A 83 -6.40 18.63 -3.74
CA VAL A 83 -6.20 18.88 -2.30
C VAL A 83 -7.51 18.68 -1.54
N GLU A 84 -8.63 19.09 -2.14
CA GLU A 84 -9.97 18.97 -1.61
C GLU A 84 -10.41 17.50 -1.42
N ASP A 85 -9.84 16.58 -2.20
CA ASP A 85 -10.15 15.16 -2.13
C ASP A 85 -9.42 14.43 -0.99
N ILE A 86 -8.37 15.01 -0.40
CA ILE A 86 -7.49 14.32 0.57
C ILE A 86 -8.28 13.68 1.72
N PRO A 87 -9.18 14.39 2.43
CA PRO A 87 -9.87 13.81 3.58
C PRO A 87 -10.75 12.60 3.21
N GLU A 88 -11.44 12.68 2.07
CA GLU A 88 -12.30 11.59 1.57
C GLU A 88 -11.46 10.38 1.17
N ILE A 89 -10.39 10.60 0.41
CA ILE A 89 -9.50 9.51 -0.05
C ILE A 89 -8.85 8.80 1.13
N MET A 90 -8.36 9.55 2.13
CA MET A 90 -7.80 8.95 3.35
C MET A 90 -8.81 8.05 4.05
N SER A 91 -10.05 8.53 4.22
CA SER A 91 -11.13 7.75 4.81
C SER A 91 -11.46 6.48 4.01
N GLU A 92 -11.43 6.56 2.68
CA GLU A 92 -11.67 5.40 1.82
C GLU A 92 -10.53 4.38 1.89
N TYR A 93 -9.27 4.83 1.94
CA TYR A 93 -8.14 3.93 2.19
C TYR A 93 -8.27 3.22 3.54
N GLU A 94 -8.62 3.94 4.61
CA GLU A 94 -8.88 3.33 5.92
C GLU A 94 -10.00 2.28 5.85
N ARG A 95 -11.12 2.62 5.21
CA ARG A 95 -12.26 1.70 5.04
C ARG A 95 -11.86 0.43 4.29
N VAL A 96 -11.16 0.57 3.16
CA VAL A 96 -10.79 -0.56 2.30
C VAL A 96 -9.71 -1.42 2.94
N VAL A 97 -8.70 -0.82 3.59
CA VAL A 97 -7.70 -1.56 4.36
C VAL A 97 -8.35 -2.32 5.52
N HIS A 98 -9.35 -1.74 6.18
CA HIS A 98 -10.08 -2.42 7.25
C HIS A 98 -10.97 -3.57 6.73
N LYS A 99 -11.48 -3.46 5.50
CA LYS A 99 -12.23 -4.53 4.82
C LYS A 99 -11.32 -5.70 4.40
N ALA A 100 -10.04 -5.42 4.14
CA ALA A 100 -9.10 -6.40 3.61
C ALA A 100 -9.04 -7.67 4.47
N THR A 101 -9.08 -8.80 3.80
CA THR A 101 -9.08 -10.14 4.41
C THR A 101 -7.73 -10.84 4.27
N ILE A 102 -6.82 -10.30 3.47
CA ILE A 102 -5.38 -10.64 3.46
C ILE A 102 -4.66 -9.78 4.50
N GLY A 103 -3.50 -10.23 4.96
CA GLY A 103 -2.76 -9.53 6.01
C GLY A 103 -1.72 -10.43 6.65
N PRO A 104 -0.93 -9.89 7.59
CA PRO A 104 -1.23 -8.77 8.51
C PRO A 104 -1.15 -7.37 7.91
N VAL A 105 -1.77 -6.39 8.59
CA VAL A 105 -1.68 -4.95 8.24
C VAL A 105 -0.66 -4.28 9.15
N VAL A 106 0.33 -3.63 8.54
CA VAL A 106 1.31 -2.75 9.19
C VAL A 106 0.97 -1.32 8.82
N GLN A 107 0.54 -0.52 9.80
CA GLN A 107 0.32 0.92 9.60
C GLN A 107 1.58 1.72 9.96
N ILE A 108 1.90 2.72 9.13
CA ILE A 108 3.09 3.56 9.32
C ILE A 108 2.81 5.04 9.01
N ASP A 109 2.88 5.89 10.03
CA ASP A 109 2.65 7.34 9.89
C ASP A 109 3.92 8.09 9.46
N THR A 110 3.93 8.56 8.22
CA THR A 110 5.06 9.23 7.58
C THR A 110 5.09 10.74 7.78
N SER A 111 4.26 11.31 8.65
CA SER A 111 4.10 12.77 8.77
C SER A 111 5.37 13.49 9.20
N ILE A 112 6.16 12.86 10.07
CA ILE A 112 7.31 13.49 10.75
C ILE A 112 8.64 12.87 10.30
N ASP A 113 8.67 11.55 10.17
CA ASP A 113 9.90 10.80 9.92
C ASP A 113 10.51 11.12 8.55
N SER A 114 11.83 11.21 8.47
CA SER A 114 12.54 11.17 7.19
C SER A 114 12.34 9.83 6.48
N THR A 115 12.72 9.75 5.20
CA THR A 115 12.63 8.50 4.44
C THR A 115 13.45 7.36 5.09
N GLN A 116 14.66 7.65 5.59
CA GLN A 116 15.48 6.67 6.29
C GLN A 116 14.89 6.26 7.65
N GLN A 117 14.30 7.20 8.39
CA GLN A 117 13.62 6.90 9.66
C GLN A 117 12.39 6.02 9.42
N THR A 118 11.57 6.37 8.43
CA THR A 118 10.40 5.60 8.00
C THR A 118 10.80 4.19 7.59
N LEU A 119 11.82 4.04 6.74
CA LEU A 119 12.33 2.73 6.32
C LEU A 119 12.77 1.88 7.52
N LYS A 120 13.55 2.47 8.44
CA LYS A 120 14.01 1.77 9.65
C LYS A 120 12.85 1.30 10.53
N ARG A 121 11.78 2.10 10.64
CA ARG A 121 10.59 1.73 11.41
C ARG A 121 9.78 0.66 10.69
N LEU A 122 9.62 0.78 9.37
CA LEU A 122 8.93 -0.21 8.55
C LEU A 122 9.59 -1.59 8.69
N ILE A 123 10.91 -1.67 8.56
CA ILE A 123 11.65 -2.94 8.71
C ILE A 123 11.32 -3.61 10.05
N LYS A 124 11.32 -2.87 11.16
CA LYS A 124 10.99 -3.41 12.49
C LYS A 124 9.55 -3.93 12.57
N LEU A 125 8.61 -3.32 11.86
CA LEU A 125 7.21 -3.76 11.83
C LEU A 125 7.02 -4.99 10.94
N LEU A 126 7.85 -5.16 9.90
CA LEU A 126 7.83 -6.33 9.03
C LEU A 126 8.56 -7.54 9.63
N GLU A 127 9.60 -7.31 10.46
CA GLU A 127 10.43 -8.34 11.07
C GLU A 127 9.66 -9.50 11.74
N PRO A 128 8.55 -9.30 12.47
CA PRO A 128 7.76 -10.39 13.04
C PRO A 128 7.14 -11.32 11.99
N HIS A 129 6.95 -10.85 10.76
CA HIS A 129 6.23 -11.55 9.69
C HIS A 129 7.15 -12.29 8.71
N PHE A 130 8.46 -12.09 8.83
CA PHE A 130 9.46 -12.81 8.02
C PHE A 130 9.43 -14.31 8.27
N THR A 131 9.34 -15.06 7.17
CA THR A 131 9.41 -16.51 7.12
C THR A 131 10.81 -17.00 7.52
N LYS A 132 10.95 -18.32 7.71
CA LYS A 132 12.27 -18.92 7.93
C LYS A 132 13.21 -18.70 6.75
N ASN A 133 12.69 -18.71 5.53
CA ASN A 133 13.48 -18.50 4.32
C ASN A 133 14.01 -17.06 4.27
N ASP A 134 13.15 -16.07 4.56
CA ASP A 134 13.54 -14.65 4.60
C ASP A 134 14.68 -14.42 5.60
N ARG A 135 14.54 -14.98 6.81
CA ARG A 135 15.57 -14.88 7.85
C ARG A 135 16.88 -15.53 7.42
N ALA A 136 16.82 -16.71 6.81
CA ALA A 136 18.01 -17.39 6.31
C ALA A 136 18.74 -16.57 5.23
N ARG A 137 17.97 -15.95 4.30
CA ARG A 137 18.51 -15.06 3.26
C ARG A 137 19.17 -13.81 3.87
N ILE A 138 18.54 -13.17 4.86
CA ILE A 138 19.09 -12.01 5.58
C ILE A 138 20.42 -12.36 6.26
N GLU A 139 20.49 -13.49 6.97
CA GLU A 139 21.72 -13.91 7.65
C GLU A 139 22.84 -14.30 6.67
N ASN A 140 22.50 -14.91 5.53
CA ASN A 140 23.46 -15.19 4.46
C ASN A 140 24.05 -13.89 3.89
N HIS A 141 23.21 -12.87 3.65
CA HIS A 141 23.65 -11.58 3.14
C HIS A 141 24.57 -10.85 4.13
N LYS A 142 24.24 -10.84 5.42
CA LYS A 142 25.10 -10.25 6.47
C LYS A 142 26.49 -10.90 6.50
N ARG A 143 26.56 -12.23 6.35
CA ARG A 143 27.83 -12.97 6.31
C ARG A 143 28.67 -12.59 5.09
N GLN A 144 28.06 -12.35 3.93
CA GLN A 144 28.78 -11.94 2.72
C GLN A 144 29.34 -10.51 2.81
N ILE A 145 28.68 -9.60 3.51
CA ILE A 145 29.17 -8.22 3.72
C ILE A 145 30.29 -8.17 4.77
N SER A 146 30.34 -9.15 5.68
CA SER A 146 31.30 -9.20 6.78
C SER A 146 32.63 -9.91 6.43
N VAL A 147 32.78 -10.37 5.19
CA VAL A 147 33.98 -11.01 4.62
C VAL A 147 34.59 -10.08 3.59
#